data_AF-A0AAD8R4Q2-F1
#
_entry.id   AF-A0AAD8R4Q2-F1
#
_cell.length_a   1.000
_cell.length_b   1.000
_cell.length_c   1.000
_cell.angle_alpha   90.00
_cell.angle_beta   90.00
_cell.angle_gamma   90.00
#
_symmetry.space_group_name_H-M   'P 1'
#
loop_
_entity.id
_entity.type
_entity.pdbx_description
1 polymer ?
#
loop_
_entity_poly.entity_id
_entity_poly.type
_entity_poly.pdbx_seq_one_letter_code
_entity_poly.pdbx_strand_id
1 'polypeptide(L)'
;MVRHQNPSVLVPLASSVHESAEKSYPGAAAQTTRGDARDEQQHRERPEVPLEIAMEPFTQTEFYQLGNGGGLIFERDLFALTEFLGRAPPEFFGGQVNDQPGGQLQCVIMADLHGKLTSLLTDRIQFSFRENNWVDGLARGMQEALARLHNSLGVPLNLPSHPQLRHHVEHLDFMLNEVHIDLDNSRAYANHTHIQLAQQAETIKVIAKECLTLRRLNLKKDSTINRLKAKIASLKATIETQAEQLRDLEGEGEGEDIQGDGYSYVSNDGDYEEEEDDNLVFHPYEDGHEHLTAGMDTTFPINVDGE
;
A
#
# COMPACT_ATOMS: atom_id res chain seq x y z
N MET A 1 -19.92 -36.20 -7.84
CA MET A 1 -20.76 -35.97 -9.04
C MET A 1 -22.11 -35.46 -8.60
N VAL A 2 -22.28 -34.14 -8.48
CA VAL A 2 -23.59 -33.48 -8.45
C VAL A 2 -23.39 -32.18 -9.23
N ARG A 3 -24.01 -32.12 -10.42
CA ARG A 3 -24.15 -30.92 -11.26
C ARG A 3 -25.44 -30.22 -10.86
N HIS A 4 -25.47 -28.90 -11.04
CA HIS A 4 -26.61 -27.99 -11.28
C HIS A 4 -26.27 -26.65 -10.58
N GLN A 5 -26.42 -25.46 -11.14
CA GLN A 5 -26.63 -24.95 -12.50
C GLN A 5 -26.57 -23.41 -12.30
N ASN A 6 -25.70 -22.71 -13.03
CA ASN A 6 -25.79 -21.25 -13.16
C ASN A 6 -26.94 -20.89 -14.11
N PRO A 7 -27.59 -19.73 -13.92
CA PRO A 7 -28.18 -19.01 -15.02
C PRO A 7 -27.46 -17.68 -15.30
N SER A 8 -27.35 -17.44 -16.59
CA SER A 8 -26.68 -16.35 -17.30
C SER A 8 -27.44 -15.02 -17.26
N VAL A 9 -26.65 -13.94 -17.32
CA VAL A 9 -26.73 -12.78 -18.24
C VAL A 9 -27.99 -11.92 -18.27
N LEU A 10 -27.81 -10.61 -18.05
CA LEU A 10 -28.27 -9.52 -18.96
C LEU A 10 -27.70 -8.14 -18.56
N VAL A 11 -26.89 -7.59 -19.46
CA VAL A 11 -26.55 -6.17 -19.72
C VAL A 11 -27.29 -5.88 -21.06
N PRO A 12 -27.82 -4.68 -21.44
CA PRO A 12 -27.02 -3.45 -21.66
C PRO A 12 -27.70 -2.05 -21.61
N LEU A 13 -26.88 -1.02 -21.89
CA LEU A 13 -27.17 0.34 -22.42
C LEU A 13 -27.68 1.40 -21.41
N ALA A 14 -27.32 2.69 -21.45
CA ALA A 14 -26.61 3.52 -22.42
C ALA A 14 -26.02 4.78 -21.74
N SER A 15 -24.99 5.32 -22.39
CA SER A 15 -24.60 6.71 -22.63
C SER A 15 -25.25 7.86 -21.83
N SER A 16 -24.40 8.74 -21.30
CA SER A 16 -24.62 10.19 -21.45
C SER A 16 -23.30 10.95 -21.37
N VAL A 17 -22.90 11.47 -22.52
CA VAL A 17 -21.90 12.52 -22.71
C VAL A 17 -22.49 13.82 -22.18
N HIS A 18 -21.77 14.55 -21.33
CA HIS A 18 -21.99 15.99 -21.20
C HIS A 18 -20.68 16.74 -21.32
N GLU A 19 -20.48 17.19 -22.56
CA GLU A 19 -19.61 18.24 -23.02
C GLU A 19 -20.27 19.59 -22.69
N SER A 20 -19.53 20.50 -22.07
CA SER A 20 -19.73 21.97 -22.00
C SER A 20 -18.78 22.51 -20.94
N ALA A 21 -18.11 23.63 -21.06
CA ALA A 21 -17.81 24.53 -22.16
C ALA A 21 -16.71 25.46 -21.62
N GLU A 22 -15.79 25.83 -22.48
CA GLU A 22 -14.76 26.84 -22.26
C GLU A 22 -15.34 28.16 -21.74
N LYS A 23 -14.68 28.78 -20.75
CA LYS A 23 -14.60 30.24 -20.68
C LYS A 23 -13.17 30.67 -20.38
N SER A 24 -12.58 31.17 -21.45
CA SER A 24 -11.28 31.82 -21.57
C SER A 24 -11.36 33.31 -21.23
N TYR A 25 -10.18 33.86 -20.89
CA TYR A 25 -9.74 35.27 -20.91
C TYR A 25 -9.96 36.15 -19.65
N PRO A 26 -9.15 37.23 -19.48
CA PRO A 26 -7.68 37.28 -19.55
C PRO A 26 -7.08 38.09 -18.37
N GLY A 27 -5.75 38.14 -18.31
CA GLY A 27 -4.99 38.83 -17.26
C GLY A 27 -4.91 40.36 -17.36
N ALA A 28 -4.37 40.94 -16.29
CA ALA A 28 -3.65 42.22 -16.23
C ALA A 28 -2.91 42.22 -14.87
N ALA A 29 -1.59 42.10 -14.87
CA ALA A 29 -0.63 43.20 -14.92
C ALA A 29 -0.41 43.87 -13.56
N ALA A 30 0.85 43.83 -13.15
CA ALA A 30 1.44 44.38 -11.95
C ALA A 30 1.18 45.88 -11.75
N GLN A 31 1.17 46.32 -10.50
CA GLN A 31 1.67 47.64 -10.14
C GLN A 31 2.24 47.66 -8.72
N THR A 32 3.52 48.00 -8.67
CA THR A 32 4.34 48.39 -7.53
C THR A 32 3.91 49.75 -7.01
N THR A 33 3.71 49.92 -5.71
CA THR A 33 4.07 51.17 -5.00
C THR A 33 4.51 50.91 -3.57
N ARG A 34 5.49 51.71 -3.17
CA ARG A 34 6.30 51.67 -1.95
C ARG A 34 6.09 52.99 -1.21
N GLY A 35 6.10 52.93 0.12
CA GLY A 35 6.13 54.08 1.04
C GLY A 35 4.83 54.24 1.82
N ASP A 36 4.81 54.68 3.08
CA ASP A 36 5.87 54.94 4.05
C ASP A 36 5.22 54.95 5.45
N ALA A 37 6.07 54.88 6.46
CA ALA A 37 5.84 54.88 7.91
C ALA A 37 4.76 55.83 8.49
N ARG A 38 4.00 55.37 9.51
CA ARG A 38 4.18 55.69 10.96
C ARG A 38 2.92 55.40 11.80
N ASP A 39 3.20 54.87 12.99
CA ASP A 39 2.54 55.05 14.30
C ASP A 39 1.01 54.97 14.40
N GLU A 40 0.52 53.92 15.05
CA GLU A 40 -0.40 54.07 16.20
C GLU A 40 -0.47 52.78 17.04
N GLN A 41 -0.16 52.90 18.32
CA GLN A 41 -0.40 51.89 19.35
C GLN A 41 -1.91 51.73 19.56
N GLN A 42 -2.43 50.51 19.44
CA GLN A 42 -3.70 50.12 20.07
C GLN A 42 -3.75 48.61 20.31
N HIS A 43 -3.96 48.26 21.58
CA HIS A 43 -4.50 47.03 22.15
C HIS A 43 -4.37 45.72 21.36
N ARG A 44 -3.49 44.85 21.86
CA ARG A 44 -3.39 43.43 21.52
C ARG A 44 -4.53 42.66 22.20
N GLU A 45 -5.75 42.83 21.71
CA GLU A 45 -6.82 41.87 21.98
C GLU A 45 -6.58 40.67 21.06
N ARG A 46 -6.27 39.50 21.65
CA ARG A 46 -6.37 38.23 20.95
C ARG A 46 -7.85 38.05 20.58
N PRO A 47 -8.22 37.91 19.31
CA PRO A 47 -9.51 37.31 19.01
C PRO A 47 -9.40 35.84 19.43
N GLU A 48 -10.12 35.49 20.51
CA GLU A 48 -10.56 34.11 20.70
C GLU A 48 -11.50 33.79 19.54
N VAL A 49 -10.92 33.32 18.44
CA VAL A 49 -11.69 32.65 17.39
C VAL A 49 -12.05 31.30 17.99
N PRO A 50 -13.33 30.99 18.23
CA PRO A 50 -13.73 29.62 18.47
C PRO A 50 -13.29 28.83 17.24
N LEU A 51 -12.41 27.86 17.43
CA LEU A 51 -12.21 26.79 16.46
C LEU A 51 -13.54 26.02 16.38
N GLU A 52 -14.53 26.57 15.67
CA GLU A 52 -15.53 25.77 14.99
C GLU A 52 -14.73 24.93 14.00
N ILE A 53 -14.31 23.75 14.46
CA ILE A 53 -13.94 22.66 13.59
C ILE A 53 -15.21 22.41 12.78
N ALA A 54 -15.24 22.98 11.57
CA ALA A 54 -16.24 22.68 10.58
C ALA A 54 -16.07 21.18 10.28
N MET A 55 -16.82 20.35 11.00
CA MET A 55 -16.89 18.92 10.78
C MET A 55 -17.45 18.76 9.38
N GLU A 56 -16.59 18.38 8.43
CA GLU A 56 -17.03 18.01 7.10
C GLU A 56 -18.11 16.92 7.20
N PRO A 57 -19.10 16.92 6.29
CA PRO A 57 -20.23 16.00 6.37
C PRO A 57 -19.75 14.55 6.32
N PHE A 58 -20.03 13.81 7.39
CA PHE A 58 -19.77 12.38 7.52
C PHE A 58 -20.30 11.62 6.30
N THR A 59 -19.41 10.92 5.59
CA THR A 59 -19.75 10.27 4.32
C THR A 59 -20.43 8.90 4.48
N GLN A 60 -20.40 8.31 5.68
CA GLN A 60 -21.21 7.13 6.06
C GLN A 60 -21.40 7.13 7.57
N THR A 61 -22.66 7.18 8.02
CA THR A 61 -23.00 7.13 9.44
C THR A 61 -23.54 5.75 9.80
N GLU A 62 -22.76 4.98 10.55
CA GLU A 62 -23.21 3.72 11.14
C GLU A 62 -23.93 4.00 12.46
N PHE A 63 -24.98 3.24 12.77
CA PHE A 63 -25.81 3.44 13.96
C PHE A 63 -26.03 2.11 14.69
N TYR A 64 -25.94 2.15 16.01
CA TYR A 64 -26.25 1.02 16.87
C TYR A 64 -26.99 1.48 18.13
N GLN A 65 -28.15 0.86 18.40
CA GLN A 65 -28.86 1.02 19.66
C GLN A 65 -28.73 -0.26 20.48
N LEU A 66 -28.41 -0.10 21.76
CA LEU A 66 -28.22 -1.23 22.67
C LEU A 66 -29.52 -2.04 22.81
N GLY A 67 -29.42 -3.38 22.75
CA GLY A 67 -30.57 -4.28 22.89
C GLY A 67 -31.14 -4.80 21.57
N ASN A 68 -30.56 -4.42 20.42
CA ASN A 68 -30.94 -4.97 19.11
C ASN A 68 -30.44 -6.40 18.86
N GLY A 69 -29.79 -7.04 19.83
CA GLY A 69 -29.41 -8.46 19.77
C GLY A 69 -28.18 -8.74 18.91
N GLY A 70 -27.25 -7.77 18.83
CA GLY A 70 -26.04 -7.85 18.01
C GLY A 70 -25.00 -8.85 18.51
N GLY A 71 -25.13 -9.37 19.73
CA GLY A 71 -24.18 -10.33 20.30
C GLY A 71 -22.82 -9.67 20.58
N LEU A 72 -22.81 -8.36 20.81
CA LEU A 72 -21.59 -7.61 21.02
C LEU A 72 -21.01 -7.85 22.41
N ILE A 73 -19.69 -7.79 22.50
CA ILE A 73 -18.97 -7.91 23.76
C ILE A 73 -19.38 -6.71 24.62
N PHE A 74 -19.77 -6.96 25.88
CA PHE A 74 -20.35 -6.00 26.84
C PHE A 74 -21.83 -5.60 26.64
N GLU A 75 -22.51 -6.02 25.56
CA GLU A 75 -23.90 -5.63 25.32
C GLU A 75 -24.82 -6.05 26.47
N ARG A 76 -24.72 -7.30 26.91
CA ARG A 76 -25.56 -7.84 28.00
C ARG A 76 -25.35 -7.09 29.31
N ASP A 77 -24.10 -6.78 29.63
CA ASP A 77 -23.74 -6.16 30.91
C ASP A 77 -24.16 -4.68 30.91
N LEU A 78 -23.95 -3.96 29.80
CA LEU A 78 -24.42 -2.59 29.64
C LEU A 78 -25.94 -2.50 29.62
N PHE A 79 -26.63 -3.47 29.01
CA PHE A 79 -28.09 -3.51 28.98
C PHE A 79 -28.64 -3.73 30.39
N ALA A 80 -28.10 -4.70 31.13
CA ALA A 80 -28.50 -4.95 32.51
C ALA A 80 -28.26 -3.73 33.42
N LEU A 81 -27.13 -3.02 33.26
CA LEU A 81 -26.83 -1.82 34.03
C LEU A 81 -27.78 -0.67 33.69
N THR A 82 -28.07 -0.45 32.41
CA THR A 82 -28.97 0.63 31.96
C THR A 82 -30.41 0.39 32.41
N GLU A 83 -30.88 -0.86 32.34
CA GLU A 83 -32.17 -1.30 32.90
C GLU A 83 -32.22 -1.09 34.42
N PHE A 84 -31.20 -1.52 35.16
CA PHE A 84 -31.09 -1.33 36.61
C PHE A 84 -31.15 0.15 37.01
N LEU A 85 -30.50 1.02 36.23
CA LEU A 85 -30.51 2.46 36.45
C LEU A 85 -31.81 3.14 35.98
N GLY A 86 -32.72 2.43 35.31
CA GLY A 86 -33.94 2.98 34.74
C GLY A 86 -33.67 4.02 33.64
N ARG A 87 -32.57 3.86 32.90
CA ARG A 87 -32.17 4.72 31.78
C ARG A 87 -32.62 4.11 30.45
N ALA A 88 -32.76 4.95 29.43
CA ALA A 88 -32.96 4.47 28.07
C ALA A 88 -31.70 3.74 27.57
N PRO A 89 -31.85 2.78 26.64
CA PRO A 89 -30.72 2.13 26.00
C PRO A 89 -29.78 3.15 25.33
N PRO A 90 -28.46 3.07 25.56
CA PRO A 90 -27.46 3.88 24.89
C PRO A 90 -27.51 3.75 23.36
N GLU A 91 -27.22 4.86 22.70
CA GLU A 91 -27.12 4.96 21.24
C GLU A 91 -25.68 5.25 20.84
N PHE A 92 -25.22 4.60 19.78
CA PHE A 92 -23.88 4.76 19.23
C PHE A 92 -23.98 5.15 17.76
N PHE A 93 -23.19 6.14 17.38
CA PHE A 93 -23.11 6.66 16.03
C PHE A 93 -21.65 6.60 15.60
N GLY A 94 -21.35 6.09 14.41
CA GLY A 94 -20.02 5.97 13.85
C GLY A 94 -19.94 6.71 12.54
N GLY A 95 -18.83 7.40 12.28
CA GLY A 95 -18.56 8.01 10.99
C GLY A 95 -17.12 7.75 10.58
N GLN A 96 -16.91 7.32 9.33
CA GLN A 96 -15.55 7.28 8.79
C GLN A 96 -15.06 8.70 8.52
N VAL A 97 -13.84 8.97 8.96
CA VAL A 97 -13.20 10.27 8.89
C VAL A 97 -11.79 10.08 8.35
N ASN A 98 -11.45 10.85 7.32
CA ASN A 98 -10.15 10.83 6.67
C ASN A 98 -9.45 12.19 6.82
N ASP A 99 -9.14 12.54 8.07
CA ASP A 99 -8.58 13.86 8.41
C ASP A 99 -7.08 13.97 8.16
N GLN A 100 -6.39 12.88 7.80
CA GLN A 100 -4.93 12.86 7.69
C GLN A 100 -4.48 12.63 6.24
N PRO A 101 -3.73 13.57 5.62
CA PRO A 101 -3.16 13.35 4.30
C PRO A 101 -2.17 12.17 4.36
N GLY A 102 -2.58 11.03 3.80
CA GLY A 102 -1.83 9.77 3.84
C GLY A 102 -2.06 8.89 5.07
N GLY A 103 -3.02 9.22 5.94
CA GLY A 103 -3.34 8.45 7.14
C GLY A 103 -4.29 7.26 6.90
N GLN A 104 -4.33 6.33 7.87
CA GLN A 104 -5.32 5.26 7.89
C GLN A 104 -6.73 5.85 8.13
N LEU A 105 -7.74 5.30 7.45
CA LEU A 105 -9.16 5.62 7.72
C LEU A 105 -9.47 5.36 9.19
N GLN A 106 -9.96 6.39 9.90
CA GLN A 106 -10.39 6.27 11.29
C GLN A 106 -11.91 6.40 11.38
N CYS A 107 -12.52 5.64 12.28
CA CYS A 107 -13.91 5.76 12.65
C CYS A 107 -14.03 6.67 13.88
N VAL A 108 -14.75 7.78 13.77
CA VAL A 108 -15.18 8.57 14.92
C VAL A 108 -16.47 7.97 15.44
N ILE A 109 -16.45 7.54 16.69
CA ILE A 109 -17.63 7.03 17.37
C ILE A 109 -18.11 8.03 18.40
N MET A 110 -19.40 8.31 18.36
CA MET A 110 -20.13 9.12 19.32
C MET A 110 -21.11 8.22 20.07
N ALA A 111 -21.05 8.24 21.39
CA ALA A 111 -21.98 7.54 22.25
C ALA A 111 -22.89 8.55 22.97
N ASP A 112 -24.16 8.21 23.04
CA ASP A 112 -25.19 9.01 23.70
C ASP A 112 -25.93 8.17 24.74
N LEU A 113 -25.80 8.58 25.99
CA LEU A 113 -26.42 7.91 27.13
C LEU A 113 -27.47 8.85 27.69
N HIS A 114 -28.72 8.53 27.39
CA HIS A 114 -29.86 9.30 27.86
C HIS A 114 -30.01 9.23 29.40
N GLY A 115 -30.64 10.27 29.95
CA GLY A 115 -31.04 10.32 31.35
C GLY A 115 -32.12 9.28 31.70
N LYS A 116 -32.56 9.27 32.97
CA LYS A 116 -33.68 8.40 33.37
C LYS A 116 -34.94 8.77 32.58
N LEU A 117 -35.69 7.76 32.14
CA LEU A 117 -36.92 7.95 31.37
C LEU A 117 -37.99 8.76 32.15
N THR A 118 -37.93 8.71 33.49
CA THR A 118 -38.93 9.28 34.40
C THR A 118 -38.51 10.60 35.05
N SER A 119 -37.25 11.02 34.95
CA SER A 119 -36.75 12.24 35.61
C SER A 119 -35.92 13.11 34.68
N LEU A 120 -36.46 14.30 34.39
CA LEU A 120 -35.86 15.38 33.58
C LEU A 120 -34.53 15.93 34.14
N LEU A 121 -34.10 15.50 35.33
CA LEU A 121 -32.92 16.01 36.04
C LEU A 121 -31.69 15.12 35.90
N THR A 122 -31.76 14.04 35.11
CA THR A 122 -30.60 13.14 34.95
C THR A 122 -29.79 13.59 33.75
N ASP A 123 -28.53 13.97 33.96
CA ASP A 123 -27.65 14.46 32.90
C ASP A 123 -27.48 13.44 31.78
N ARG A 124 -27.66 13.92 30.55
CA ARG A 124 -27.30 13.23 29.31
C ARG A 124 -25.78 13.17 29.23
N ILE A 125 -25.23 11.98 29.06
CA ILE A 125 -23.79 11.79 28.95
C ILE A 125 -23.47 11.53 27.48
N GLN A 126 -22.73 12.45 26.87
CA GLN A 126 -22.23 12.30 25.51
C GLN A 126 -20.71 12.23 25.52
N PHE A 127 -20.14 11.39 24.68
CA PHE A 127 -18.70 11.34 24.45
C PHE A 127 -18.38 10.82 23.06
N SER A 128 -17.19 11.19 22.58
CA SER A 128 -16.68 10.73 21.29
C SER A 128 -15.22 10.33 21.38
N PHE A 129 -14.83 9.33 20.60
CA PHE A 129 -13.44 8.89 20.48
C PHE A 129 -13.19 8.36 19.06
N ARG A 130 -11.91 8.13 18.74
CA ARG A 130 -11.47 7.62 17.44
C ARG A 130 -11.01 6.18 17.57
N GLU A 131 -11.37 5.35 16.61
CA GLU A 131 -10.89 3.97 16.49
C GLU A 131 -10.60 3.58 15.05
N ASN A 132 -9.87 2.48 14.87
CA ASN A 132 -9.49 2.00 13.53
C ASN A 132 -10.65 1.36 12.77
N ASN A 133 -11.66 0.85 13.47
CA ASN A 133 -12.85 0.24 12.86
C ASN A 133 -14.07 0.38 13.77
N TRP A 134 -15.25 0.17 13.18
CA TRP A 134 -16.55 0.30 13.86
C TRP A 134 -16.76 -0.71 14.97
N VAL A 135 -16.35 -1.96 14.78
CA VAL A 135 -16.63 -3.06 15.74
C VAL A 135 -15.83 -2.87 17.02
N ASP A 136 -14.52 -2.61 16.89
CA ASP A 136 -13.63 -2.34 18.01
C ASP A 136 -14.03 -1.06 18.72
N GLY A 137 -14.42 -0.05 17.94
CA GLY A 137 -14.91 1.18 18.51
C GLY A 137 -16.25 1.02 19.21
N LEU A 138 -17.18 0.19 18.74
CA LEU A 138 -18.40 -0.14 19.46
C LEU A 138 -18.08 -0.82 20.80
N ALA A 139 -17.18 -1.81 20.80
CA ALA A 139 -16.77 -2.49 22.03
C ALA A 139 -16.16 -1.52 23.05
N ARG A 140 -15.26 -0.63 22.60
CA ARG A 140 -14.66 0.43 23.43
C ARG A 140 -15.71 1.43 23.91
N GLY A 141 -16.65 1.81 23.05
CA GLY A 141 -17.75 2.71 23.38
C GLY A 141 -18.66 2.13 24.46
N MET A 142 -18.97 0.83 24.38
CA MET A 142 -19.74 0.13 25.40
C MET A 142 -18.98 0.02 26.72
N GLN A 143 -17.68 -0.25 26.69
CA GLN A 143 -16.84 -0.28 27.88
C GLN A 143 -16.76 1.11 28.57
N GLU A 144 -16.57 2.17 27.79
CA GLU A 144 -16.56 3.55 28.29
C GLU A 144 -17.93 3.96 28.84
N ALA A 145 -19.02 3.54 28.18
CA ALA A 145 -20.38 3.75 28.64
C ALA A 145 -20.62 3.07 30.00
N LEU A 146 -20.15 1.82 30.17
CA LEU A 146 -20.18 1.11 31.45
C LEU A 146 -19.42 1.89 32.55
N ALA A 147 -18.20 2.33 32.25
CA ALA A 147 -17.36 3.07 33.19
C ALA A 147 -18.02 4.40 33.62
N ARG A 148 -18.58 5.14 32.66
CA ARG A 148 -19.27 6.41 32.94
C ARG A 148 -20.56 6.23 33.70
N LEU A 149 -21.36 5.22 33.38
CA LEU A 149 -22.59 4.93 34.13
C LEU A 149 -22.28 4.53 35.56
N HIS A 150 -21.24 3.71 35.76
CA HIS A 150 -20.76 3.35 37.09
C HIS A 150 -20.30 4.59 37.88
N ASN A 151 -19.55 5.50 37.25
CA ASN A 151 -19.06 6.72 37.90
C ASN A 151 -20.12 7.82 38.07
N SER A 152 -21.18 7.84 37.23
CA SER A 152 -22.28 8.81 37.30
C SER A 152 -23.12 8.71 38.57
N LEU A 153 -22.93 7.64 39.35
CA LEU A 153 -23.49 7.53 40.70
C LEU A 153 -22.81 8.48 41.69
N GLY A 154 -21.69 9.13 41.33
CA GLY A 154 -21.06 10.28 42.03
C GLY A 154 -20.62 10.02 43.48
N VAL A 155 -20.93 8.84 44.00
CA VAL A 155 -20.63 8.36 45.32
C VAL A 155 -19.89 7.07 45.07
N PRO A 156 -18.58 6.96 45.40
CA PRO A 156 -17.97 5.64 45.50
C PRO A 156 -18.92 4.82 46.36
N LEU A 157 -19.42 3.69 45.85
CA LEU A 157 -20.31 2.81 46.59
C LEU A 157 -19.77 2.75 48.01
N ASN A 158 -20.49 3.37 48.95
CA ASN A 158 -20.12 3.39 50.37
C ASN A 158 -20.43 2.00 50.91
N LEU A 159 -19.80 0.99 50.30
CA LEU A 159 -19.62 -0.31 50.87
C LEU A 159 -18.81 -0.04 52.15
N PRO A 160 -19.31 -0.46 53.32
CA PRO A 160 -18.51 -0.37 54.53
C PRO A 160 -17.13 -0.94 54.21
N SER A 161 -16.07 -0.19 54.49
CA SER A 161 -14.68 -0.61 54.26
C SER A 161 -14.42 -1.87 55.06
N HIS A 162 -14.77 -3.01 54.47
CA HIS A 162 -14.50 -4.31 55.02
C HIS A 162 -13.05 -4.58 54.65
N PRO A 163 -12.11 -4.69 55.61
CA PRO A 163 -10.68 -4.78 55.31
C PRO A 163 -10.36 -5.94 54.37
N GLN A 164 -11.13 -7.03 54.42
CA GLN A 164 -10.98 -8.16 53.48
C GLN A 164 -11.49 -7.85 52.06
N LEU A 165 -12.53 -7.02 51.91
CA LEU A 165 -13.07 -6.66 50.60
C LEU A 165 -12.14 -5.68 49.88
N ARG A 166 -11.51 -4.77 50.62
CA ARG A 166 -10.52 -3.85 50.07
C ARG A 166 -9.34 -4.58 49.43
N HIS A 167 -8.74 -5.52 50.14
CA HIS A 167 -7.65 -6.34 49.59
C HIS A 167 -8.08 -7.15 48.37
N HIS A 168 -9.33 -7.63 48.35
CA HIS A 168 -9.86 -8.35 47.20
C HIS A 168 -10.02 -7.44 45.97
N VAL A 169 -10.54 -6.22 46.15
CA VAL A 169 -10.67 -5.23 45.07
C VAL A 169 -9.29 -4.80 44.55
N GLU A 170 -8.34 -4.50 45.44
CA GLU A 170 -6.96 -4.18 45.06
C GLU A 170 -6.29 -5.32 44.27
N HIS A 171 -6.55 -6.58 44.66
CA HIS A 171 -6.06 -7.74 43.94
C HIS A 171 -6.73 -7.92 42.56
N LEU A 172 -8.04 -7.71 42.46
CA LEU A 172 -8.76 -7.75 41.19
C LEU A 172 -8.29 -6.65 40.23
N ASP A 173 -8.06 -5.44 40.74
CA ASP A 173 -7.53 -4.31 39.96
C ASP A 173 -6.11 -4.61 39.46
N PHE A 174 -5.27 -5.17 40.31
CA PHE A 174 -3.94 -5.66 39.91
C PHE A 174 -4.03 -6.71 38.78
N MET A 175 -4.87 -7.74 38.93
CA MET A 175 -5.03 -8.76 37.89
C MET A 175 -5.60 -8.18 36.59
N LEU A 176 -6.56 -7.24 36.69
CA LEU A 176 -7.14 -6.57 35.53
C LEU A 176 -6.06 -5.77 34.79
N ASN A 177 -5.19 -5.06 35.51
CA ASN A 177 -4.10 -4.30 34.92
C ASN A 177 -3.09 -5.20 34.21
N GLU A 178 -2.67 -6.31 34.83
CA GLU A 178 -1.77 -7.29 34.19
C GLU A 178 -2.37 -7.86 32.91
N VAL A 179 -3.66 -8.24 32.93
CA VAL A 179 -4.35 -8.74 31.73
C VAL A 179 -4.45 -7.68 30.63
N HIS A 180 -4.65 -6.41 30.98
CA HIS A 180 -4.63 -5.33 29.98
C HIS A 180 -3.25 -5.17 29.33
N ILE A 181 -2.18 -5.20 30.13
CA ILE A 181 -0.81 -5.14 29.63
C ILE A 181 -0.54 -6.32 28.68
N ASP A 182 -0.94 -7.53 29.05
CA ASP A 182 -0.79 -8.73 28.20
C ASP A 182 -1.58 -8.63 26.90
N LEU A 183 -2.80 -8.09 26.95
CA LEU A 183 -3.64 -7.87 25.77
C LEU A 183 -3.00 -6.85 24.82
N ASP A 184 -2.50 -5.74 25.35
CA ASP A 184 -1.85 -4.69 24.56
C ASP A 184 -0.53 -5.18 23.94
N ASN A 185 0.26 -5.96 24.70
CA ASN A 185 1.45 -6.63 24.18
C ASN A 185 1.11 -7.60 23.05
N SER A 186 0.04 -8.39 23.22
CA SER A 186 -0.44 -9.34 22.20
C SER A 186 -0.92 -8.62 20.94
N ARG A 187 -1.63 -7.50 21.08
CA ARG A 187 -2.05 -6.65 19.96
C ARG A 187 -0.84 -6.03 19.24
N ALA A 188 0.12 -5.50 19.98
CA ALA A 188 1.34 -4.94 19.41
C ALA A 188 2.13 -6.00 18.62
N TYR A 189 2.26 -7.21 19.18
CA TYR A 189 2.89 -8.34 18.50
C TYR A 189 2.14 -8.72 17.22
N ALA A 190 0.82 -8.91 17.28
CA ALA A 190 0.00 -9.26 16.12
C ALA A 190 0.12 -8.20 15.00
N ASN A 191 0.08 -6.91 15.36
CA ASN A 191 0.25 -5.82 14.42
C ASN A 191 1.64 -5.82 13.78
N HIS A 192 2.69 -6.06 14.57
CA HIS A 192 4.05 -6.18 14.06
C HIS A 192 4.20 -7.33 13.07
N THR A 193 3.69 -8.52 13.43
CA THR A 193 3.70 -9.70 12.55
C THR A 193 2.92 -9.44 11.27
N HIS A 194 1.77 -8.78 11.34
CA HIS A 194 0.98 -8.42 10.16
C HIS A 194 1.76 -7.51 9.20
N ILE A 195 2.47 -6.50 9.73
CA ILE A 195 3.32 -5.61 8.92
C ILE A 195 4.47 -6.40 8.27
N GLN A 196 5.13 -7.28 9.02
CA GLN A 196 6.20 -8.13 8.48
C GLN A 196 5.70 -9.04 7.35
N LEU A 197 4.53 -9.68 7.51
CA LEU A 197 3.93 -10.51 6.47
C LEU A 197 3.58 -9.70 5.21
N ALA A 198 3.06 -8.48 5.39
CA ALA A 198 2.79 -7.59 4.26
C ALA A 198 4.08 -7.22 3.50
N GLN A 199 5.17 -6.92 4.22
CA GLN A 199 6.48 -6.65 3.62
C GLN A 199 7.02 -7.86 2.86
N GLN A 200 6.96 -9.05 3.46
CA GLN A 200 7.38 -10.30 2.80
C GLN A 200 6.58 -10.57 1.52
N ALA A 201 5.27 -10.32 1.54
CA ALA A 201 4.43 -10.47 0.36
C ALA A 201 4.86 -9.53 -0.79
N GLU A 202 5.24 -8.29 -0.48
CA GLU A 202 5.78 -7.37 -1.49
C GLU A 202 7.14 -7.82 -2.02
N THR A 203 8.05 -8.29 -1.17
CA THR A 203 9.34 -8.85 -1.61
C THR A 203 9.14 -10.04 -2.55
N ILE A 204 8.21 -10.95 -2.23
CA ILE A 204 7.88 -12.10 -3.09
C ILE A 204 7.37 -11.62 -4.46
N LYS A 205 6.53 -10.58 -4.51
CA LYS A 205 6.05 -10.00 -5.77
C LYS A 205 7.19 -9.44 -6.61
N VAL A 206 8.16 -8.75 -6.00
CA VAL A 206 9.34 -8.22 -6.69
C VAL A 206 10.18 -9.36 -7.26
N ILE A 207 10.51 -10.36 -6.45
CA ILE A 207 11.28 -11.54 -6.89
C ILE A 207 10.57 -12.27 -8.04
N ALA A 208 9.25 -12.45 -7.96
CA ALA A 208 8.48 -13.09 -9.01
C ALA A 208 8.58 -12.33 -10.35
N LYS A 209 8.53 -11.00 -10.32
CA LYS A 209 8.73 -10.15 -11.51
C LYS A 209 10.14 -10.30 -12.07
N GLU A 210 11.16 -10.30 -11.21
CA GLU A 210 12.56 -10.48 -11.62
C GLU A 210 12.79 -11.86 -12.27
N CYS A 211 12.26 -12.93 -11.67
CA CYS A 211 12.34 -14.27 -12.26
C CYS A 211 11.72 -14.34 -13.66
N LEU A 212 10.57 -13.68 -13.88
CA LEU A 212 9.95 -13.61 -15.21
C LEU A 212 10.83 -12.85 -16.21
N THR A 213 11.42 -11.74 -15.80
CA THR A 213 12.33 -10.94 -16.63
C THR A 213 13.57 -11.73 -17.01
N LEU A 214 14.21 -12.39 -16.05
CA LEU A 214 15.37 -13.26 -16.29
C LEU A 214 15.03 -14.41 -17.24
N ARG A 215 13.86 -15.02 -17.09
CA ARG A 215 13.40 -16.08 -18.01
C ARG A 215 13.27 -15.59 -19.44
N ARG A 216 12.69 -14.40 -19.65
CA ARG A 216 12.60 -13.77 -20.98
C ARG A 216 13.97 -13.46 -21.56
N LEU A 217 14.90 -12.96 -20.75
CA LEU A 217 16.27 -12.68 -21.17
C LEU A 217 16.98 -13.96 -21.60
N ASN A 218 16.86 -15.04 -20.83
CA ASN A 218 17.46 -16.33 -21.15
C ASN A 218 16.90 -16.91 -22.45
N LEU A 219 15.58 -16.82 -22.69
CA LEU A 219 15.00 -17.23 -23.97
C LEU A 219 15.58 -16.45 -25.17
N LYS A 220 15.79 -15.14 -25.03
CA LYS A 220 16.45 -14.33 -26.07
C LYS A 220 17.89 -14.78 -26.30
N LYS A 221 18.65 -15.02 -25.23
CA LYS A 221 20.03 -15.54 -25.31
C LYS A 221 20.05 -16.92 -25.99
N ASP A 222 19.17 -17.83 -25.61
CA ASP A 222 19.09 -19.17 -26.19
C ASP A 222 18.75 -19.12 -27.70
N SER A 223 17.83 -18.25 -28.11
CA SER A 223 17.53 -18.06 -29.53
C SER A 223 18.75 -17.56 -30.31
N THR A 224 19.55 -16.67 -29.71
CA THR A 224 20.77 -16.13 -30.32
C THR A 224 21.84 -17.20 -30.40
N ILE A 225 22.03 -18.00 -29.34
CA ILE A 225 22.95 -19.14 -29.31
C ILE A 225 22.59 -20.14 -30.40
N ASN A 226 21.31 -20.49 -30.55
CA ASN A 226 20.85 -21.43 -31.57
C ASN A 226 21.10 -20.90 -32.98
N ARG A 227 20.84 -19.61 -33.23
CA ARG A 227 21.17 -18.95 -34.51
C ARG A 227 22.67 -19.01 -34.81
N LEU A 228 23.51 -18.72 -33.83
CA LEU A 228 24.97 -18.76 -34.00
C LEU A 228 25.46 -20.20 -34.25
N LYS A 229 24.91 -21.19 -33.53
CA LYS A 229 25.21 -22.61 -33.77
C LYS A 229 24.86 -23.03 -35.20
N ALA A 230 23.70 -22.61 -35.71
CA ALA A 230 23.30 -22.88 -37.09
C ALA A 230 24.25 -22.23 -38.11
N LYS A 231 24.67 -20.97 -37.88
CA LYS A 231 25.66 -20.29 -38.74
C LYS A 231 27.01 -21.00 -38.73
N ILE A 232 27.49 -21.42 -37.56
CA ILE A 232 28.73 -22.19 -37.43
C ILE A 232 28.63 -23.52 -38.19
N ALA A 233 27.51 -24.24 -38.06
CA ALA A 233 27.30 -25.49 -38.79
C ALA A 233 27.32 -25.27 -40.31
N SER A 234 26.65 -24.22 -40.80
CA SER A 234 26.67 -23.84 -42.21
C SER A 234 28.09 -23.51 -42.70
N LEU A 235 28.84 -22.69 -41.95
CA LEU A 235 30.21 -22.33 -42.31
C LEU A 235 31.14 -23.55 -42.33
N LYS A 236 31.00 -24.46 -41.36
CA LYS A 236 31.74 -25.72 -41.34
C LYS A 236 31.46 -26.56 -42.58
N ALA A 237 30.21 -26.68 -42.99
CA ALA A 237 29.84 -27.39 -44.21
C ALA A 237 30.44 -26.73 -45.46
N THR A 238 30.42 -25.40 -45.56
CA THR A 238 31.06 -24.67 -46.67
C THR A 238 32.57 -24.92 -46.72
N ILE A 239 33.25 -24.86 -45.57
CA ILE A 239 34.69 -25.15 -45.47
C ILE A 239 34.99 -26.59 -45.88
N GLU A 240 34.16 -27.56 -45.46
CA GLU A 240 34.32 -28.96 -45.83
C GLU A 240 34.16 -29.16 -47.35
N THR A 241 33.15 -28.54 -47.96
CA THR A 241 32.97 -28.57 -49.42
C THR A 241 34.16 -27.93 -50.15
N GLN A 242 34.66 -26.79 -49.67
CA GLN A 242 35.83 -26.12 -50.25
C GLN A 242 37.10 -26.98 -50.10
N ALA A 243 37.27 -27.64 -48.96
CA ALA A 243 38.40 -28.54 -48.73
C ALA A 243 38.34 -29.79 -49.62
N GLU A 244 37.14 -30.31 -49.91
CA GLU A 244 36.97 -31.40 -50.88
C GLU A 244 37.31 -30.93 -52.30
N GLN A 245 36.81 -29.77 -52.72
CA GLN A 245 37.14 -29.18 -54.03
C GLN A 245 38.65 -28.99 -54.22
N LEU A 246 39.36 -28.55 -53.18
CA LEU A 246 40.82 -28.43 -53.21
C LEU A 246 41.52 -29.79 -53.31
N ARG A 247 41.04 -30.81 -52.59
CA ARG A 247 41.56 -32.18 -52.72
C ARG A 247 41.37 -32.75 -54.12
N ASP A 248 40.22 -32.51 -54.74
CA ASP A 248 39.92 -32.97 -56.10
C ASP A 248 40.86 -32.28 -57.11
N LEU A 249 41.06 -30.96 -56.99
CA LEU A 249 42.00 -30.21 -57.83
C LEU A 249 43.45 -30.65 -57.64
N GLU A 250 43.86 -30.97 -56.40
CA GLU A 250 45.19 -31.51 -56.10
C GLU A 250 45.35 -32.97 -56.59
N GLY A 251 44.27 -33.73 -56.69
CA GLY A 251 44.25 -35.12 -57.19
C GLY A 251 44.18 -35.25 -58.71
N GLU A 252 43.60 -34.27 -59.41
CA GLU A 252 43.54 -34.20 -60.87
C GLU A 252 44.79 -33.57 -61.52
N GLY A 253 45.72 -33.06 -60.70
CA GLY A 253 46.98 -32.46 -61.14
C GLY A 253 48.20 -33.34 -60.89
N GLU A 254 48.43 -34.35 -61.73
CA GLU A 254 49.81 -34.61 -62.16
C GLU A 254 50.29 -33.29 -62.78
N GLY A 255 51.13 -32.55 -62.03
CA GLY A 255 51.50 -31.19 -62.37
C GLY A 255 52.03 -31.04 -63.79
N GLU A 256 51.21 -30.47 -64.69
CA GLU A 256 51.73 -29.73 -65.82
C GLU A 256 52.32 -28.44 -65.26
N ASP A 257 53.64 -28.45 -65.12
CA ASP A 257 54.46 -27.32 -64.72
C ASP A 257 54.32 -26.21 -65.78
N ILE A 258 53.38 -25.28 -65.58
CA ILE A 258 53.22 -24.08 -66.40
C ILE A 258 54.32 -23.08 -66.00
N GLN A 259 55.59 -23.47 -66.22
CA GLN A 259 56.67 -22.50 -66.27
C GLN A 259 56.42 -21.61 -67.49
N GLY A 260 56.21 -20.34 -67.18
CA GLY A 260 55.67 -19.33 -68.07
C GLY A 260 56.37 -19.23 -69.42
N ASP A 261 55.56 -19.25 -70.47
CA ASP A 261 55.90 -18.52 -71.67
C ASP A 261 55.66 -17.03 -71.41
N GLY A 262 56.66 -16.21 -71.72
CA GLY A 262 56.89 -14.87 -71.18
C GLY A 262 55.95 -13.74 -71.64
N TYR A 263 54.67 -14.03 -71.88
CA TYR A 263 53.69 -13.06 -72.38
C TYR A 263 52.30 -13.21 -71.74
N SER A 264 52.21 -13.33 -70.41
CA SER A 264 50.93 -13.15 -69.73
C SER A 264 50.73 -11.67 -69.40
N TYR A 265 49.99 -11.00 -70.27
CA TYR A 265 49.59 -9.60 -70.12
C TYR A 265 48.85 -9.39 -68.79
N VAL A 266 49.32 -8.39 -68.04
CA VAL A 266 48.63 -7.81 -66.89
C VAL A 266 47.36 -7.14 -67.42
N SER A 267 46.21 -7.81 -67.29
CA SER A 267 44.91 -7.19 -67.51
C SER A 267 44.54 -6.40 -66.27
N ASN A 268 44.53 -5.09 -66.48
CA ASN A 268 44.14 -4.04 -65.55
C ASN A 268 42.60 -3.96 -65.48
N ASP A 269 41.99 -4.79 -64.65
CA ASP A 269 40.56 -4.68 -64.32
C ASP A 269 40.43 -4.11 -62.91
N GLY A 270 40.45 -2.78 -62.88
CA GLY A 270 40.14 -1.96 -61.72
C GLY A 270 38.66 -1.61 -61.71
N ASP A 271 37.85 -2.48 -61.13
CA ASP A 271 36.41 -2.27 -60.89
C ASP A 271 35.98 -2.80 -59.51
N TYR A 272 36.79 -2.55 -58.48
CA TYR A 272 36.34 -2.62 -57.09
C TYR A 272 35.37 -1.45 -56.82
N GLU A 273 34.08 -1.65 -57.10
CA GLU A 273 33.03 -0.84 -56.47
C GLU A 273 32.86 -1.34 -55.04
N GLU A 274 33.37 -0.54 -54.11
CA GLU A 274 33.15 -0.66 -52.68
C GLU A 274 31.67 -0.29 -52.42
N GLU A 275 30.78 -1.28 -52.41
CA GLU A 275 29.44 -1.08 -51.85
C GLU A 275 29.59 -0.83 -50.34
N GLU A 276 29.69 0.45 -49.98
CA GLU A 276 29.50 0.94 -48.62
C GLU A 276 28.08 0.54 -48.17
N ASP A 277 27.98 -0.57 -47.44
CA ASP A 277 26.77 -0.98 -46.73
C ASP A 277 26.59 -0.06 -45.51
N ASP A 278 26.10 1.14 -45.80
CA ASP A 278 25.93 2.28 -44.92
C ASP A 278 24.68 2.10 -44.04
N ASN A 279 24.61 0.99 -43.31
CA ASN A 279 23.48 0.72 -42.40
C ASN A 279 23.84 0.00 -41.10
N LEU A 280 25.02 0.30 -40.57
CA LEU A 280 25.38 0.01 -39.18
C LEU A 280 25.66 1.31 -38.42
N VAL A 281 24.65 2.19 -38.41
CA VAL A 281 24.52 3.19 -37.33
C VAL A 281 24.17 2.42 -36.06
N PHE A 282 25.20 1.90 -35.40
CA PHE A 282 25.16 1.61 -33.99
C PHE A 282 24.95 2.96 -33.30
N HIS A 283 23.74 3.22 -32.85
CA HIS A 283 23.40 4.33 -31.99
C HIS A 283 23.64 3.86 -30.53
N PRO A 284 24.82 4.07 -29.92
CA PRO A 284 24.86 4.14 -28.47
C PRO A 284 24.21 5.46 -28.07
N TYR A 285 23.69 5.56 -26.85
CA TYR A 285 22.86 6.67 -26.35
C TYR A 285 21.43 6.58 -26.92
N GLU A 286 20.36 6.35 -26.16
CA GLU A 286 20.09 6.67 -24.77
C GLU A 286 19.06 5.66 -24.23
N ASP A 287 19.36 4.97 -23.13
CA ASP A 287 18.27 4.56 -22.23
C ASP A 287 18.79 4.64 -20.80
N GLY A 288 18.01 5.33 -19.98
CA GLY A 288 18.41 5.89 -18.69
C GLY A 288 18.81 4.82 -17.68
N HIS A 289 20.10 4.52 -17.61
CA HIS A 289 20.69 3.95 -16.41
C HIS A 289 20.70 5.03 -15.32
N GLU A 290 19.55 5.18 -14.66
CA GLU A 290 19.50 5.76 -13.33
C GLU A 290 20.47 4.99 -12.45
N HIS A 291 21.49 5.71 -11.99
CA HIS A 291 22.41 5.29 -10.94
C HIS A 291 21.60 4.85 -9.71
N LEU A 292 21.38 3.55 -9.56
CA LEU A 292 21.11 2.98 -8.25
C LEU A 292 22.43 2.98 -7.49
N THR A 293 22.62 4.04 -6.71
CA THR A 293 23.63 4.13 -5.66
C THR A 293 23.59 2.85 -4.85
N ALA A 294 24.75 2.20 -4.74
CA ALA A 294 24.94 1.03 -3.90
C ALA A 294 24.52 1.38 -2.46
N GLY A 295 23.36 0.88 -2.04
CA GLY A 295 22.95 0.89 -0.65
C GLY A 295 23.99 0.11 0.16
N MET A 296 24.46 0.75 1.23
CA MET A 296 25.43 0.21 2.17
C MET A 296 25.11 -1.24 2.52
N ASP A 297 26.09 -2.10 2.26
CA ASP A 297 26.14 -3.50 2.67
C ASP A 297 26.09 -3.54 4.21
N THR A 298 24.89 -3.74 4.76
CA THR A 298 24.69 -4.00 6.19
C THR A 298 24.81 -5.49 6.41
N THR A 299 26.06 -5.96 6.39
CA THR A 299 26.40 -7.30 6.83
C THR A 299 26.09 -7.38 8.34
N PHE A 300 24.99 -8.04 8.69
CA PHE A 300 24.69 -8.36 10.08
C PHE A 300 25.67 -9.46 10.53
N PRO A 301 26.47 -9.25 11.60
CA PRO A 301 27.26 -10.32 12.16
C PRO A 301 26.31 -11.35 12.78
N ILE A 302 26.32 -12.56 12.21
CA ILE A 302 25.73 -13.73 12.83
C ILE A 302 26.63 -14.09 14.01
N ASN A 303 26.19 -13.75 15.23
CA ASN A 303 26.80 -14.32 16.44
C ASN A 303 26.43 -15.80 16.51
N VAL A 304 27.38 -16.65 16.11
CA VAL A 304 27.36 -18.08 16.40
C VAL A 304 28.25 -18.30 17.62
N ASP A 305 27.77 -17.91 18.80
CA ASP A 305 28.34 -18.37 20.06
C ASP A 305 27.27 -19.19 20.79
N GLY A 306 27.38 -20.49 20.59
CA GLY A 306 26.59 -21.52 21.26
C GLY A 306 27.49 -22.72 21.53
N GLU A 307 28.42 -22.54 22.46
CA GLU A 307 28.97 -23.60 23.33
C GLU A 307 29.07 -23.07 24.76
#